data_AF-A0A3E0PTT4-F1
#
_entry.id   AF-A0A3E0PTT4-F1
#
_cell.length_a   1.000
_cell.length_b   1.000
_cell.length_c   1.000
_cell.angle_alpha   90.00
_cell.angle_beta   90.00
_cell.angle_gamma   90.00
#
_symmetry.space_group_name_H-M   'P 1'
#
loop_
_entity.id
_entity.type
_entity.pdbx_description
1 polymer ?
#
loop_
_entity_poly.entity_id
_entity_poly.type
_entity_poly.pdbx_seq_one_letter_code
_entity_poly.pdbx_strand_id
1 'polypeptide(L)'
;MVCLEHGKKEPHPRVEYKLIPVTEFSDNATLHELLKLVGTGKLNQQAAQAAAWHLANDMSWEELASKKYERVRAADTPYFSRAQLFAAQNIVTASKQLAEAEENEPAEPRSVRDRVSSR
;
A
#
# COMPACT_ATOMS: atom_id res chain seq x y z
N MET A 1 6.80 5.39 1.32
CA MET A 1 6.98 4.08 1.98
C MET A 1 5.71 3.76 2.75
N VAL A 2 5.19 2.53 2.64
CA VAL A 2 3.99 2.05 3.35
C VAL A 2 4.29 0.69 3.99
N CYS A 3 3.62 0.38 5.10
CA CYS A 3 3.65 -0.91 5.76
C CYS A 3 2.46 -1.76 5.28
N LEU A 4 2.71 -2.98 4.81
CA LEU A 4 1.64 -3.86 4.34
C LEU A 4 0.99 -4.67 5.45
N GLU A 5 1.66 -4.84 6.58
CA GLU A 5 1.19 -5.66 7.69
C GLU A 5 0.91 -4.78 8.90
N HIS A 6 -0.36 -4.69 9.29
CA HIS A 6 -0.75 -3.90 10.45
C HIS A 6 -0.51 -4.69 11.75
N GLY A 7 -0.02 -4.01 12.80
CA GLY A 7 0.12 -4.59 14.15
C GLY A 7 1.36 -5.45 14.37
N LYS A 8 2.22 -5.65 13.36
CA LYS A 8 3.54 -6.23 13.58
C LYS A 8 4.40 -5.31 14.45
N LYS A 9 5.23 -5.93 15.30
CA LYS A 9 6.22 -5.22 16.10
C LYS A 9 7.18 -4.46 15.17
N GLU A 10 7.71 -3.37 15.70
CA GLU A 10 8.66 -2.53 14.98
C GLU A 10 9.87 -3.36 14.50
N PRO A 11 10.37 -3.12 13.26
CA PRO A 11 11.47 -3.88 12.71
C PRO A 11 12.69 -3.84 13.63
N HIS A 12 13.19 -5.02 14.00
CA HIS A 12 14.37 -5.17 14.83
C HIS A 12 15.58 -5.57 13.97
N PRO A 13 16.80 -5.02 14.18
CA PRO A 13 17.99 -5.33 13.38
C PRO A 13 18.44 -6.80 13.42
N ARG A 14 17.94 -7.57 14.39
CA ARG A 14 18.29 -8.99 14.58
C ARG A 14 17.32 -9.95 13.89
N VAL A 15 16.27 -9.43 13.26
CA VAL A 15 15.34 -10.21 12.44
C VAL A 15 15.91 -10.29 11.04
N GLU A 16 15.90 -11.49 10.45
CA GLU A 16 16.29 -11.69 9.06
C GLU A 16 15.17 -11.21 8.14
N TYR A 17 15.50 -10.33 7.19
CA TYR A 17 14.55 -9.81 6.21
C TYR A 17 14.89 -10.35 4.81
N LYS A 18 13.87 -10.85 4.13
CA LYS A 18 13.97 -11.30 2.74
C LYS A 18 13.20 -10.35 1.82
N LEU A 19 13.83 -9.94 0.73
CA LEU A 19 13.13 -9.27 -0.36
C LEU A 19 12.32 -10.33 -1.12
N ILE A 20 11.01 -10.13 -1.18
CA ILE A 20 10.10 -10.99 -1.95
C ILE A 20 9.38 -10.15 -3.01
N PRO A 21 9.06 -10.73 -4.18
CA PRO A 21 8.12 -10.13 -5.12
C PRO A 21 6.77 -9.84 -4.45
N VAL A 22 6.09 -8.77 -4.86
CA VAL A 22 4.75 -8.43 -4.34
C VAL A 22 3.73 -9.54 -4.63
N THR A 23 3.90 -10.26 -5.74
CA THR A 23 3.06 -11.40 -6.13
C THR A 23 3.24 -12.60 -5.21
N GLU A 24 4.36 -12.73 -4.48
CA GLU A 24 4.51 -13.73 -3.42
C GLU A 24 3.84 -13.31 -2.11
N PHE A 25 3.57 -12.00 -1.93
CA PHE A 25 2.95 -11.48 -0.72
C PHE A 25 1.42 -11.46 -0.80
N SER A 26 0.86 -11.12 -1.95
CA SER A 26 -0.59 -11.02 -2.14
C SER A 26 -0.97 -11.19 -3.60
N ASP A 27 -2.11 -11.84 -3.87
CA ASP A 27 -2.71 -11.97 -5.21
C ASP A 27 -3.66 -10.82 -5.57
N ASN A 28 -3.82 -9.83 -4.68
CA ASN A 28 -4.73 -8.72 -4.90
C ASN A 28 -4.17 -7.75 -5.96
N ALA A 29 -4.68 -7.83 -7.19
CA ALA A 29 -4.28 -6.96 -8.30
C ALA A 29 -4.45 -5.46 -7.99
N THR A 30 -5.49 -5.09 -7.22
CA THR A 30 -5.69 -3.70 -6.76
C THR A 30 -4.54 -3.25 -5.84
N LEU A 31 -4.05 -4.13 -4.97
CA LEU A 31 -2.91 -3.83 -4.11
C LEU A 31 -1.62 -3.66 -4.92
N HIS A 32 -1.45 -4.40 -6.02
CA HIS A 32 -0.29 -4.24 -6.90
C HIS A 32 -0.27 -2.88 -7.58
N GLU A 33 -1.42 -2.44 -8.12
CA GLU A 33 -1.54 -1.10 -8.72
C GLU A 33 -1.34 0.01 -7.70
N LEU A 34 -1.90 -0.15 -6.49
CA LEU A 34 -1.64 0.78 -5.38
C LEU A 34 -0.13 0.92 -5.13
N LEU A 35 0.60 -0.19 -5.06
CA LEU A 35 2.03 -0.18 -4.78
C LEU A 35 2.85 0.45 -5.91
N LYS A 36 2.44 0.28 -7.18
CA LYS A 36 3.02 1.03 -8.32
C LYS A 36 2.82 2.53 -8.14
N LEU A 37 1.61 2.98 -7.77
CA LEU A 37 1.31 4.39 -7.50
C LEU A 37 2.13 4.93 -6.31
N VAL A 38 2.28 4.16 -5.24
CA VAL A 38 3.14 4.52 -4.09
C VAL A 38 4.59 4.69 -4.53
N GLY A 39 5.08 3.84 -5.43
CA GLY A 39 6.43 3.92 -6.00
C GLY A 39 6.72 5.23 -6.74
N THR A 40 5.69 5.96 -7.19
CA THR A 40 5.87 7.28 -7.83
C THR A 40 6.28 8.39 -6.84
N GLY A 41 6.04 8.20 -5.54
CA GLY A 41 6.30 9.21 -4.51
C GLY A 41 5.33 10.39 -4.50
N LYS A 42 4.26 10.38 -5.31
CA LYS A 42 3.32 11.51 -5.44
C LYS A 42 2.12 11.45 -4.49
N LEU A 43 1.89 10.31 -3.83
CA LEU A 43 0.75 10.14 -2.94
C LEU A 43 1.04 10.69 -1.55
N ASN A 44 -0.01 11.18 -0.88
CA ASN A 44 0.06 11.46 0.55
C ASN A 44 0.35 10.15 1.31
N GLN A 45 1.44 10.15 2.10
CA GLN A 45 1.91 8.93 2.77
C GLN A 45 0.85 8.30 3.69
N GLN A 46 0.12 9.10 4.46
CA GLN A 46 -0.88 8.58 5.40
C GLN A 46 -2.12 8.04 4.67
N ALA A 47 -2.55 8.70 3.60
CA ALA A 47 -3.63 8.19 2.76
C ALA A 47 -3.23 6.86 2.09
N ALA A 48 -1.98 6.77 1.58
CA ALA A 48 -1.46 5.53 1.02
C ALA A 48 -1.35 4.40 2.05
N GLN A 49 -0.94 4.71 3.29
CA GLN A 49 -0.88 3.74 4.39
C GLN A 49 -2.27 3.20 4.76
N ALA A 50 -3.28 4.06 4.84
CA ALA A 50 -4.66 3.64 5.10
C ALA A 50 -5.21 2.76 3.96
N ALA A 51 -4.97 3.14 2.70
CA ALA A 51 -5.36 2.34 1.54
C ALA A 51 -4.66 0.96 1.53
N ALA A 52 -3.37 0.91 1.87
CA ALA A 52 -2.62 -0.33 1.95
C ALA A 52 -3.18 -1.27 3.04
N TRP A 53 -3.48 -0.74 4.23
CA TRP A 53 -4.07 -1.55 5.30
C TRP A 53 -5.48 -2.05 4.97
N HIS A 54 -6.29 -1.24 4.30
CA HIS A 54 -7.60 -1.67 3.81
C HIS A 54 -7.50 -2.86 2.85
N LEU A 55 -6.56 -2.82 1.90
CA LEU A 55 -6.43 -3.85 0.86
C LEU A 55 -5.64 -5.10 1.30
N ALA A 56 -4.68 -4.94 2.21
CA ALA A 56 -3.77 -6.02 2.61
C ALA A 56 -4.16 -6.71 3.93
N ASN A 57 -4.98 -6.07 4.77
CA ASN A 57 -5.36 -6.59 6.09
C ASN A 57 -6.88 -6.59 6.29
N ASP A 58 -7.66 -6.36 5.22
CA ASP A 58 -9.13 -6.28 5.22
C ASP A 58 -9.73 -5.33 6.27
N MET A 59 -8.96 -4.32 6.71
CA MET A 59 -9.43 -3.33 7.68
C MET A 59 -10.52 -2.46 7.05
N SER A 60 -11.68 -2.39 7.68
CA SER A 60 -12.76 -1.50 7.27
C SER A 60 -12.38 -0.03 7.45
N TRP A 61 -13.06 0.86 6.71
CA TRP A 61 -12.88 2.30 6.85
C TRP A 61 -13.25 2.81 8.25
N GLU A 62 -14.21 2.16 8.91
CA GLU A 62 -14.60 2.47 10.28
C GLU A 62 -13.50 2.09 11.27
N GLU A 63 -12.92 0.89 11.14
CA GLU A 63 -11.78 0.48 11.94
C GLU A 63 -10.61 1.44 11.76
N LEU A 64 -10.26 1.79 10.51
CA LEU A 64 -9.21 2.77 10.22
C LEU A 64 -9.51 4.15 10.80
N ALA A 65 -10.76 4.62 10.77
CA ALA A 65 -11.17 5.88 11.37
C ALA A 65 -11.10 5.87 12.90
N SER A 66 -11.27 4.70 13.52
CA SER A 66 -11.19 4.53 14.96
C SER A 66 -9.76 4.45 15.49
N LYS A 67 -8.75 4.22 14.62
CA LYS A 67 -7.35 4.07 15.02
C LYS A 67 -6.80 5.35 15.63
N LYS A 68 -6.20 5.22 16.82
CA LYS A 68 -5.56 6.32 17.54
C LYS A 68 -4.21 5.93 18.11
N TYR A 69 -3.28 6.87 18.10
CA TYR A 69 -2.02 6.75 18.82
C TYR A 69 -2.30 6.93 20.31
N GLU A 70 -2.09 5.86 21.07
CA GLU A 70 -2.12 5.92 22.53
C GLU A 70 -0.98 6.80 23.03
N ARG A 71 -1.31 7.85 23.80
CA ARG A 71 -0.31 8.74 24.38
C ARG A 71 -0.41 8.76 25.88
N VAL A 72 0.69 8.47 26.57
CA VAL A 72 0.76 8.35 28.03
C VAL A 72 0.41 9.64 28.77
N ARG A 73 0.59 10.82 28.16
CA ARG A 73 0.39 12.13 28.81
C ARG A 73 -0.37 13.16 27.96
N ALA A 74 -0.99 12.75 26.87
CA ALA A 74 -1.72 13.64 25.97
C ALA A 74 -2.98 12.97 25.47
N ALA A 75 -3.94 13.76 24.97
CA ALA A 75 -5.09 13.21 24.29
C ALA A 75 -4.63 12.35 23.10
N ASP A 76 -5.30 11.21 22.94
CA ASP A 76 -5.11 10.32 21.82
C ASP A 76 -5.36 11.07 20.51
N THR A 77 -4.47 10.91 19.55
CA THR A 77 -4.63 11.48 18.21
C THR A 77 -4.96 10.39 17.21
N PRO A 78 -5.88 10.64 16.28
CA PRO A 78 -6.20 9.67 15.24
C PRO A 78 -4.96 9.39 14.37
N TYR A 79 -4.85 8.14 13.90
CA TYR A 79 -3.83 7.76 12.91
C TYR A 79 -4.05 8.51 11.59
N PHE A 80 -5.32 8.63 11.19
CA PHE A 80 -5.72 9.23 9.93
C PHE A 80 -6.75 10.33 10.15
N SER A 81 -6.57 11.46 9.48
CA SER A 81 -7.60 12.50 9.41
C SER A 81 -8.72 12.07 8.45
N ARG A 82 -9.91 12.69 8.57
CA ARG A 82 -11.03 12.44 7.66
C ARG A 82 -10.67 12.69 6.19
N ALA A 83 -9.87 13.73 5.93
CA ALA A 83 -9.39 14.03 4.58
C ALA A 83 -8.44 12.96 4.04
N GLN A 84 -7.57 12.39 4.90
CA GLN A 84 -6.68 11.29 4.53
C GLN A 84 -7.45 10.01 4.23
N LEU A 85 -8.49 9.70 5.01
CA LEU A 85 -9.36 8.55 4.75
C LEU A 85 -10.14 8.70 3.44
N PHE A 86 -10.64 9.90 3.15
CA PHE A 86 -11.29 10.17 1.87
C PHE A 86 -10.32 10.03 0.69
N ALA A 87 -9.10 10.58 0.82
CA ALA A 87 -8.05 10.39 -0.17
C ALA A 87 -7.67 8.92 -0.35
N ALA A 88 -7.62 8.14 0.74
CA ALA A 88 -7.35 6.71 0.69
C ALA A 88 -8.43 5.94 -0.09
N GLN A 89 -9.71 6.26 0.12
CA GLN A 89 -10.81 5.69 -0.66
C GLN A 89 -10.66 5.99 -2.16
N ASN A 90 -10.35 7.23 -2.52
CA ASN A 90 -10.13 7.60 -3.92
C ASN A 90 -8.94 6.86 -4.54
N ILE A 91 -7.86 6.71 -3.78
CA ILE A 91 -6.68 5.94 -4.19
C ILE A 91 -7.06 4.47 -4.44
N VAL A 92 -7.84 3.85 -3.56
CA VAL A 92 -8.33 2.47 -3.75
C VAL A 92 -9.18 2.37 -5.01
N THR A 93 -10.12 3.29 -5.22
CA THR A 93 -10.96 3.30 -6.43
C THR A 93 -10.12 3.43 -7.71
N ALA A 94 -9.16 4.36 -7.75
CA ALA A 94 -8.27 4.52 -8.89
C ALA A 94 -7.41 3.27 -9.13
N SER A 95 -6.93 2.63 -8.06
CA SER A 95 -6.13 1.39 -8.16
C SER A 95 -6.98 0.22 -8.69
N LYS A 96 -8.27 0.14 -8.32
CA LYS A 96 -9.20 -0.85 -8.86
C LYS A 96 -9.42 -0.67 -10.35
N GLN A 97 -9.67 0.56 -10.77
CA GLN A 97 -9.85 0.89 -12.19
C GLN A 97 -8.61 0.56 -13.02
N LEU A 98 -7.41 0.80 -12.50
CA LEU A 98 -6.16 0.43 -13.16
C LEU A 98 -5.99 -1.09 -13.26
N ALA A 99 -6.35 -1.82 -12.21
CA ALA A 99 -6.26 -3.29 -12.20
C ALA A 99 -7.24 -3.90 -13.22
N GLU A 100 -8.49 -3.42 -13.24
CA GLU A 100 -9.50 -3.82 -14.23
C GLU A 100 -9.07 -3.46 -15.66
N ALA A 101 -8.36 -2.34 -15.88
CA ALA A 101 -7.86 -1.96 -17.18
C ALA A 101 -6.72 -2.87 -17.68
N GLU A 102 -5.75 -3.22 -16.82
CA GLU A 102 -4.67 -4.16 -17.19
C GLU A 102 -5.22 -5.58 -17.46
N GLU A 103 -6.31 -6.00 -16.81
CA GLU A 103 -6.98 -7.27 -17.12
C GLU A 103 -7.70 -7.27 -18.47
N ASN A 104 -8.20 -6.11 -18.93
CA ASN A 104 -8.94 -5.97 -20.17
C ASN A 104 -8.06 -5.62 -21.39
N GLU A 105 -6.79 -5.25 -21.20
CA GLU A 105 -5.84 -5.08 -22.30
C GLU A 105 -5.27 -6.45 -22.75
N PRO A 106 -5.36 -6.82 -24.05
CA PRO A 106 -4.71 -8.02 -24.54
C PRO A 106 -3.19 -7.90 -24.34
N ALA A 107 -2.61 -8.92 -23.72
CA ALA A 107 -1.22 -8.97 -23.30
C ALA A 107 -0.24 -8.85 -24.48
N GLU A 108 0.14 -7.63 -24.84
CA GLU A 108 1.35 -7.37 -25.60
C GLU A 108 2.56 -7.64 -24.68
N PRO A 109 3.47 -8.56 -25.03
CA PRO A 109 4.59 -8.90 -24.15
C PRO A 109 5.48 -7.68 -23.95
N ARG A 110 5.45 -7.10 -22.74
CA ARG A 110 6.43 -6.09 -22.30
C ARG A 110 7.82 -6.73 -22.37
N SER A 111 8.53 -6.48 -23.47
CA SER A 111 9.93 -6.91 -23.63
C SER A 111 10.74 -6.33 -22.48
N VAL A 112 11.23 -7.18 -21.59
CA VAL A 112 12.23 -6.83 -20.60
C VAL A 112 13.47 -6.42 -21.38
N ARG A 113 13.60 -5.11 -21.65
CA ARG A 113 14.79 -4.57 -22.32
C ARG A 113 15.99 -4.85 -21.43
N ASP A 114 16.85 -5.70 -21.96
CA ASP A 114 18.20 -6.04 -21.52
C ASP A 114 18.88 -4.93 -20.73
N ARG A 115 18.98 -5.10 -19.42
CA ARG A 115 20.02 -4.44 -18.61
C ARG A 115 21.19 -5.40 -18.43
N VAL A 116 21.78 -5.84 -19.55
CA VAL A 116 23.15 -6.36 -19.60
C VAL A 116 23.83 -5.84 -20.86
N SER A 117 24.42 -4.65 -20.75
CA SER A 117 25.51 -4.14 -21.60
C SER A 117 25.99 -2.86 -20.90
N SER A 118 27.26 -2.64 -20.55
CA SER A 118 28.53 -3.12 -21.08
C SER A 118 29.61 -3.08 -19.99
N ARG A 119 30.66 -3.86 -20.28
CA ARG A 119 32.03 -3.91 -19.77
C ARG A 119 32.58 -2.68 -19.04
#